data_AF-A0A9D1G4B1-F1
#
_entry.id   AF-A0A9D1G4B1-F1
#
_cell.length_a   1.000
_cell.length_b   1.000
_cell.length_c   1.000
_cell.angle_alpha   90.00
_cell.angle_beta   90.00
_cell.angle_gamma   90.00
#
_symmetry.space_group_name_H-M   'P 1'
#
loop_
_entity.id
_entity.type
_entity.pdbx_description
1 polymer ?
#
loop_
_entity_poly.entity_id
_entity_poly.type
_entity_poly.pdbx_seq_one_letter_code
_entity_poly.pdbx_strand_id
1 'polypeptide(L)'
;KFAQMTGHPVKCILKRDEVFMCTRTRHPISFEIESAFTKEGKLLAKRCKHILDGGAYGGSGIAANTLSLICATFPYKVENIDMTARRPYTNHPASGAM
;
A
#
# COMPACT_ATOMS: atom_id res chain seq x y z
N LYS A 1 0.73 -7.57 28.51
CA LYS A 1 1.31 -8.65 29.36
C LYS A 1 2.22 -8.11 30.46
N PHE A 2 3.22 -7.25 30.20
CA PHE A 2 4.10 -6.74 31.26
C PHE A 2 3.38 -6.17 32.48
N ALA A 3 2.41 -5.25 32.31
CA ALA A 3 1.64 -4.71 33.43
C ALA A 3 0.83 -5.77 34.22
N GLN A 4 0.35 -6.82 33.54
CA GLN A 4 -0.35 -7.94 34.19
C GLN A 4 0.60 -8.82 34.99
N MET A 5 1.81 -9.03 34.49
CA MET A 5 2.83 -9.85 35.15
C MET A 5 3.45 -9.15 36.36
N THR A 6 3.65 -7.83 36.27
CA THR A 6 4.27 -7.05 37.35
C THR A 6 3.25 -6.55 38.36
N GLY A 7 1.95 -6.53 38.04
CA GLY A 7 0.90 -5.94 38.88
C GLY A 7 0.96 -4.40 38.99
N HIS A 8 1.80 -3.75 38.19
CA HIS A 8 2.03 -2.31 38.23
C HIS A 8 1.86 -1.67 36.84
N PRO A 9 1.51 -0.37 36.73
CA PRO A 9 1.50 0.34 35.46
C PRO A 9 2.87 0.32 34.78
N VAL A 10 2.89 0.08 33.47
CA VAL A 10 4.12 0.05 32.66
C VAL A 10 3.99 1.01 31.48
N LYS A 11 5.03 1.80 31.23
CA LYS A 11 5.15 2.69 30.07
C LYS A 11 6.14 2.09 29.07
N CYS A 12 5.75 2.01 27.80
CA CYS A 12 6.62 1.60 26.69
C CYS A 12 6.84 2.80 25.76
N ILE A 13 8.10 3.16 25.53
CA ILE A 13 8.50 4.23 24.61
C ILE A 13 9.57 3.65 23.70
N LEU A 14 9.35 3.77 22.39
CA LEU A 14 10.32 3.35 21.39
C LEU A 14 11.30 4.49 21.10
N LYS A 15 12.58 4.13 20.96
CA LYS A 15 13.58 5.01 20.35
C LYS A 15 13.30 5.14 18.85
N ARG A 16 13.93 6.14 18.21
CA ARG A 16 13.61 6.49 16.83
C ARG A 16 13.95 5.37 15.84
N ASP A 17 15.07 4.71 16.03
CA ASP A 17 15.50 3.52 15.30
C ASP A 17 14.51 2.35 15.47
N GLU A 18 14.04 2.10 16.69
CA GLU A 18 13.04 1.07 16.97
C GLU A 18 11.71 1.34 16.28
N VAL A 19 11.30 2.62 16.15
CA VAL A 19 10.09 2.98 15.40
C VAL A 19 10.18 2.50 13.94
N PHE A 20 11.32 2.72 13.28
CA PHE A 20 11.48 2.33 11.88
C PHE A 20 11.48 0.81 11.67
N MET A 21 11.95 0.06 12.66
CA MET A 21 12.06 -1.41 12.57
C MET A 21 10.78 -2.14 13.03
N CYS A 22 10.12 -1.60 14.05
CA CYS A 22 9.04 -2.30 14.76
C CYS A 22 7.64 -1.76 14.45
N THR A 23 7.53 -0.63 13.75
CA THR A 23 6.24 -0.05 13.36
C THR A 23 6.04 -0.08 11.86
N ARG A 24 4.80 0.21 11.43
CA ARG A 24 4.44 0.10 10.02
C ARG A 24 4.90 1.31 9.23
N THR A 25 5.33 1.07 8.00
CA THR A 25 5.67 2.12 7.03
C THR A 25 4.69 2.14 5.86
N ARG A 26 4.78 3.17 5.00
CA ARG A 26 4.06 3.23 3.72
C ARG A 26 4.50 2.06 2.85
N HIS A 27 3.57 1.52 2.07
CA HIS A 27 3.85 0.50 1.07
C HIS A 27 4.74 1.09 -0.04
N PRO A 28 5.94 0.56 -0.30
CA PRO A 28 6.64 0.77 -1.56
C PRO A 28 5.79 0.19 -2.69
N ILE A 29 5.59 0.95 -3.78
CA ILE A 29 4.74 0.51 -4.88
C ILE A 29 5.48 0.69 -6.21
N SER A 30 5.52 -0.38 -6.99
CA SER A 30 5.94 -0.36 -8.40
C SER A 30 4.70 -0.36 -9.29
N PHE A 31 4.69 0.53 -10.28
CA PHE A 31 3.56 0.73 -11.18
C PHE A 31 3.99 0.59 -12.63
N GLU A 32 3.20 -0.15 -13.40
CA GLU A 32 3.22 -0.11 -14.86
C GLU A 32 1.85 0.38 -15.32
N ILE A 33 1.84 1.47 -16.07
CA ILE A 33 0.61 2.12 -16.54
C ILE A 33 0.75 2.38 -18.04
N GLU A 34 -0.17 1.84 -18.81
CA GLU A 34 -0.34 2.13 -20.22
C GLU A 34 -1.65 2.88 -20.41
N SER A 35 -1.63 3.92 -21.24
CA SER A 35 -2.80 4.76 -21.51
C SER A 35 -2.95 4.95 -23.00
N ALA A 36 -4.19 4.81 -23.50
CA ALA A 36 -4.52 5.03 -24.89
C ALA A 36 -5.30 6.34 -25.04
N PHE A 37 -4.92 7.15 -26.02
CA PHE A 37 -5.53 8.46 -26.28
C PHE A 37 -5.93 8.59 -27.75
N THR A 38 -6.95 9.41 -28.01
CA THR A 38 -7.22 9.90 -29.37
C THR A 38 -6.16 10.92 -29.80
N LYS A 39 -6.12 11.29 -31.08
CA LYS A 39 -5.23 12.34 -31.58
C LYS A 39 -5.54 13.71 -30.94
N GLU A 40 -6.79 13.93 -30.56
CA GLU A 40 -7.30 15.12 -29.89
C GLU A 40 -7.07 15.09 -28.36
N GLY A 41 -6.42 14.04 -27.84
CA GLY A 41 -6.03 13.93 -26.43
C GLY A 41 -7.10 13.35 -25.49
N LYS A 42 -8.22 12.82 -26.01
CA LYS A 42 -9.23 12.15 -25.16
C LYS A 42 -8.67 10.80 -24.68
N LEU A 43 -8.68 10.58 -23.36
CA LEU A 43 -8.30 9.30 -22.74
C LEU A 43 -9.36 8.23 -23.05
N LEU A 44 -8.96 7.13 -23.68
CA LEU A 44 -9.83 6.04 -24.10
C LEU A 44 -9.76 4.83 -23.17
N ALA A 45 -8.54 4.46 -22.79
CA ALA A 45 -8.30 3.24 -22.02
C ALA A 45 -7.09 3.40 -21.10
N LYS A 46 -7.11 2.63 -20.01
CA LYS A 46 -5.94 2.42 -19.14
C LYS A 46 -5.74 0.94 -18.84
N ARG A 47 -4.49 0.50 -18.91
CA ARG A 47 -4.06 -0.77 -18.34
C ARG A 47 -3.06 -0.52 -17.21
N CYS A 48 -3.33 -1.06 -16.02
CA CYS A 48 -2.47 -0.86 -14.85
C CYS A 48 -2.07 -2.17 -14.21
N LYS A 49 -0.77 -2.32 -13.89
CA LYS A 49 -0.24 -3.41 -13.05
C LYS A 49 0.52 -2.81 -11.89
N HIS A 50 0.04 -3.08 -10.68
CA HIS A 50 0.63 -2.54 -9.46
C HIS A 50 1.19 -3.68 -8.61
N ILE A 51 2.38 -3.48 -8.07
CA ILE A 51 2.99 -4.39 -7.09
C ILE A 51 3.31 -3.60 -5.84
N LEU A 52 2.65 -3.94 -4.74
CA LEU A 52 2.82 -3.29 -3.44
C LEU A 52 3.62 -4.19 -2.51
N ASP A 53 4.77 -3.73 -2.04
CA ASP A 53 5.50 -4.45 -1.00
C ASP A 53 4.80 -4.28 0.34
N GLY A 54 4.30 -5.40 0.87
CA GLY A 54 3.56 -5.46 2.11
C GLY A 54 4.39 -5.76 3.36
N GLY A 55 5.62 -6.22 3.18
CA GLY A 55 6.36 -6.91 4.23
C GLY A 55 5.75 -8.26 4.61
N ALA A 56 6.19 -8.78 5.76
CA ALA A 56 5.91 -10.16 6.18
C ALA A 56 4.45 -10.46 6.58
N TYR A 57 3.61 -9.45 6.84
CA TYR A 57 2.27 -9.63 7.40
C TYR A 57 1.19 -8.94 6.57
N GLY A 58 -0.04 -9.47 6.59
CA GLY A 58 -1.15 -9.02 5.74
C GLY A 58 -1.66 -7.61 6.04
N GLY A 59 -1.73 -7.24 7.32
CA GLY A 59 -2.08 -5.89 7.78
C GLY A 59 -3.32 -5.29 7.09
N SER A 60 -3.25 -4.00 6.76
CA SER A 60 -4.25 -3.28 5.96
C SER A 60 -4.02 -3.43 4.44
N GLY A 61 -3.34 -4.49 4.02
CA GLY A 61 -2.83 -4.66 2.66
C GLY A 61 -3.92 -4.71 1.58
N ILE A 62 -5.06 -5.32 1.87
CA ILE A 62 -6.19 -5.40 0.93
C ILE A 62 -6.72 -3.99 0.60
N ALA A 63 -6.92 -3.16 1.63
CA ALA A 63 -7.39 -1.79 1.45
C ALA A 63 -6.38 -0.94 0.66
N ALA A 64 -5.08 -1.09 0.95
CA ALA A 64 -4.02 -0.39 0.21
C ALA A 64 -4.00 -0.81 -1.28
N ASN A 65 -4.15 -2.10 -1.56
CA ASN A 65 -4.17 -2.64 -2.92
C ASN A 65 -5.35 -2.08 -3.74
N THR A 66 -6.55 -2.05 -3.15
CA THR A 66 -7.75 -1.48 -3.79
C THR A 66 -7.62 0.02 -4.01
N LEU A 67 -7.17 0.77 -2.99
CA LEU A 67 -7.01 2.21 -3.08
C LEU A 67 -5.99 2.60 -4.16
N SER A 68 -4.92 1.81 -4.31
CA SER A 68 -3.92 1.99 -5.35
C SER A 68 -4.52 1.99 -6.76
N LEU A 69 -5.46 1.07 -7.04
CA LEU A 69 -6.15 0.99 -8.34
C LEU A 69 -7.19 2.11 -8.52
N ILE A 70 -7.93 2.45 -7.47
CA ILE A 70 -8.91 3.56 -7.51
C ILE A 70 -8.19 4.87 -7.83
N CYS A 71 -7.05 5.14 -7.20
CA CYS A 71 -6.26 6.34 -7.47
C CYS A 71 -5.66 6.36 -8.88
N ALA A 72 -5.49 5.21 -9.54
CA ALA A 72 -4.94 5.13 -10.90
C ALA A 72 -5.91 5.66 -11.97
N THR A 73 -7.22 5.63 -11.70
CA THR A 73 -8.27 6.10 -12.61
C THR A 73 -8.73 7.52 -12.33
N PHE A 74 -8.63 7.99 -11.09
CA PHE A 74 -8.99 9.35 -10.71
C PHE A 74 -8.07 10.39 -11.41
N PRO A 75 -8.56 11.59 -11.79
CA PRO A 75 -9.94 12.10 -11.77
C PRO A 75 -10.70 11.91 -13.10
N TYR A 76 -10.12 11.22 -14.08
CA TYR A 76 -10.63 11.22 -15.45
C TYR A 76 -11.62 10.08 -15.70
N LYS A 77 -12.64 10.36 -16.53
CA LYS A 77 -13.51 9.31 -17.05
C LYS A 77 -12.71 8.45 -18.05
N VAL A 78 -12.57 7.17 -17.75
CA VAL A 78 -11.92 6.18 -18.62
C VAL A 78 -12.97 5.16 -19.03
N GLU A 79 -13.20 4.98 -20.32
CA GLU A 79 -14.25 4.09 -20.83
C GLU A 79 -13.85 2.62 -20.71
N ASN A 80 -12.55 2.31 -20.86
CA ASN A 80 -12.04 0.94 -20.85
C ASN A 80 -10.91 0.79 -19.83
N ILE A 81 -11.06 -0.15 -18.89
CA ILE A 81 -10.08 -0.37 -17.83
C ILE A 81 -9.70 -1.85 -17.71
N ASP A 82 -8.40 -2.12 -17.60
CA ASP A 82 -7.85 -3.42 -17.23
C ASP A 82 -6.80 -3.19 -16.13
N MET A 83 -7.10 -3.58 -14.91
CA MET A 83 -6.28 -3.20 -13.77
C MET A 83 -6.10 -4.35 -12.79
N THR A 84 -4.86 -4.60 -12.43
CA THR A 84 -4.50 -5.61 -11.44
C THR A 84 -3.50 -5.04 -10.45
N ALA A 85 -3.70 -5.37 -9.18
CA ALA A 85 -2.78 -5.02 -8.12
C ALA A 85 -2.48 -6.25 -7.27
N ARG A 86 -1.21 -6.47 -6.96
CA ARG A 86 -0.74 -7.61 -6.17
C ARG A 86 0.10 -7.11 -5.01
N ARG A 87 -0.03 -7.80 -3.89
CA ARG A 87 0.74 -7.53 -2.68
C ARG A 87 1.48 -8.80 -2.25
N PRO A 88 2.71 -9.04 -2.73
CA PRO A 88 3.51 -10.17 -2.26
C PRO A 88 3.86 -10.03 -0.77
N TYR A 89 4.05 -11.18 -0.12
CA TYR A 89 4.72 -11.24 1.17
C TYR A 89 6.23 -11.21 0.95
N THR A 90 6.94 -10.40 1.72
CA THR A 90 8.40 -10.21 1.63
C THR A 90 9.03 -10.28 3.02
N ASN A 91 10.36 -10.28 3.07
CA ASN A 91 11.12 -10.24 4.33
C ASN A 91 11.36 -8.80 4.85
N HIS A 92 10.71 -7.80 4.25
CA HIS A 92 10.79 -6.42 4.71
C HIS A 92 9.87 -6.17 5.92
N PRO A 93 10.11 -5.09 6.70
CA PRO A 93 9.20 -4.65 7.75
C PRO A 93 7.76 -4.50 7.24
N ALA A 94 6.80 -4.76 8.12
CA ALA A 94 5.39 -4.75 7.76
C ALA A 94 4.93 -3.35 7.30
N SER A 95 4.37 -3.25 6.11
CA SER A 95 3.73 -2.03 5.63
C SER A 95 2.29 -1.91 6.12
N GLY A 96 1.80 -0.67 6.21
CA GLY A 96 0.47 -0.36 6.76
C GLY A 96 -0.16 0.89 6.16
N ALA A 97 -1.26 1.31 6.77
CA ALA A 97 -1.95 2.55 6.42
C ALA A 97 -1.09 3.77 6.78
N MET A 98 -0.98 4.72 5.84
CA MET A 98 -0.31 6.02 5.96
C MET A 98 -0.79 6.97 4.88
#